data_AF-A0A9E1MX47-F1
#
_entry.id   AF-A0A9E1MX47-F1
#
_cell.length_a   1.000
_cell.length_b   1.000
_cell.length_c   1.000
_cell.angle_alpha   90.00
_cell.angle_beta   90.00
_cell.angle_gamma   90.00
#
_symmetry.space_group_name_H-M   'P 1'
#
loop_
_entity.id
_entity.type
_entity.pdbx_description
1 polymer ?
#
loop_
_entity_poly.entity_id
_entity_poly.type
_entity_poly.pdbx_seq_one_letter_code
_entity_poly.pdbx_strand_id
1 'polypeptide(L)'
;MIFNAASLDLPLTISTDLCVIGSGAGGSMVAKVAAEAGMAVTVLETGAFVPPPAMTQREEEMLPQLLWAGGGQTSTNRGVKIHQGKGVGGSTLHNINLCKRLPEPLRAEWSKERGLKHLPPSRWTYLYDQVESLLEVSTVPESEWSRHNLILQKGCDKLGWRGGGLAHNRTGCIGSGFCLLGCTFDAKNNAAKMVLPPAIRAGAQILTHCQAVRLRHAGQRVLGVEAAVLDPFTRKPIGEVYIESPKVCLSASATGTPAILLRSKVPDPGNETGNTLRIHPALVAAGEFDEPVRGYAGIPQTFDCTQFLNFDSPAEQLGNRTWIVTAFAHPAGTASMMPGFGAKHREMMARYS
;
A
#
# COMPACT_ATOMS: atom_id res chain seq x y z
N MET A 1 -20.15 -8.82 3.07
CA MET A 1 -19.68 -9.89 3.98
C MET A 1 -18.29 -10.34 3.53
N ILE A 2 -17.43 -10.87 4.42
CA ILE A 2 -16.11 -11.43 4.06
C ILE A 2 -16.20 -12.95 4.13
N PHE A 3 -15.82 -13.64 3.06
CA PHE A 3 -15.82 -15.08 2.94
C PHE A 3 -14.39 -15.60 2.76
N ASN A 4 -14.08 -16.72 3.40
CA ASN A 4 -12.88 -17.49 3.10
C ASN A 4 -13.18 -18.45 1.95
N ALA A 5 -12.61 -18.19 0.76
CA ALA A 5 -12.88 -19.05 -0.41
C ALA A 5 -12.40 -20.50 -0.19
N ALA A 6 -11.39 -20.72 0.67
CA ALA A 6 -10.87 -22.05 0.97
C ALA A 6 -11.82 -22.91 1.82
N SER A 7 -12.88 -22.33 2.40
CA SER A 7 -13.88 -23.06 3.17
C SER A 7 -15.21 -23.23 2.42
N LEU A 8 -15.24 -22.96 1.12
CA LEU A 8 -16.43 -23.10 0.27
C LEU A 8 -16.33 -24.39 -0.56
N ASP A 9 -17.47 -24.86 -1.06
CA ASP A 9 -17.50 -25.96 -2.04
C ASP A 9 -16.98 -25.46 -3.40
N LEU A 10 -15.99 -26.16 -3.96
CA LEU A 10 -15.30 -25.78 -5.20
C LEU A 10 -15.48 -26.87 -6.27
N PRO A 11 -15.56 -26.49 -7.57
CA PRO A 11 -15.49 -25.14 -8.09
C PRO A 11 -16.76 -24.31 -7.80
N LEU A 12 -16.59 -22.99 -7.69
CA LEU A 12 -17.67 -22.06 -7.39
C LEU A 12 -17.86 -21.04 -8.52
N THR A 13 -19.10 -20.79 -8.92
CA THR A 13 -19.44 -19.72 -9.88
C THR A 13 -20.26 -18.63 -9.20
N ILE A 14 -19.86 -17.37 -9.37
CA ILE A 14 -20.54 -16.20 -8.81
C ILE A 14 -20.92 -15.25 -9.95
N SER A 15 -22.17 -14.78 -9.97
CA SER A 15 -22.61 -13.71 -10.87
C SER A 15 -22.70 -12.38 -10.11
N THR A 16 -22.19 -11.30 -10.69
CA THR A 16 -22.12 -9.99 -10.06
C THR A 16 -22.15 -8.87 -11.11
N ASP A 17 -22.54 -7.65 -10.75
CA ASP A 17 -22.53 -6.52 -11.70
C ASP A 17 -21.12 -5.96 -11.91
N LEU A 18 -20.27 -6.05 -10.88
CA LEU A 18 -18.89 -5.61 -10.86
C LEU A 18 -18.01 -6.53 -10.03
N CYS A 19 -16.97 -7.06 -10.67
CA CYS A 19 -15.87 -7.74 -9.99
C CYS A 19 -14.72 -6.75 -9.76
N VAL A 20 -14.32 -6.53 -8.51
CA VAL A 20 -13.13 -5.75 -8.16
C VAL A 20 -12.00 -6.70 -7.78
N ILE A 21 -10.86 -6.61 -8.46
CA ILE A 21 -9.70 -7.46 -8.18
C ILE A 21 -8.72 -6.69 -7.28
N GLY A 22 -8.61 -7.09 -6.02
CA GLY A 22 -7.77 -6.46 -5.01
C GLY A 22 -8.57 -5.56 -4.08
N SER A 23 -8.38 -5.75 -2.77
CA SER A 23 -9.11 -5.03 -1.71
C SER A 23 -8.33 -3.83 -1.12
N GLY A 24 -7.27 -3.40 -1.80
CA GLY A 24 -6.40 -2.29 -1.38
C GLY A 24 -7.06 -0.91 -1.46
N ALA A 25 -6.25 0.15 -1.34
CA ALA A 25 -6.73 1.54 -1.33
C ALA A 25 -7.66 1.88 -2.51
N GLY A 26 -7.28 1.55 -3.74
CA GLY A 26 -8.10 1.82 -4.93
C GLY A 26 -9.35 0.93 -5.02
N GLY A 27 -9.16 -0.39 -4.89
CA GLY A 27 -10.25 -1.35 -5.05
C GLY A 27 -11.34 -1.22 -3.99
N SER A 28 -10.97 -0.94 -2.74
CA SER A 28 -11.94 -0.69 -1.67
C SER A 28 -12.82 0.54 -1.93
N MET A 29 -12.26 1.64 -2.46
CA MET A 29 -13.01 2.83 -2.82
C MET A 29 -13.99 2.56 -3.96
N VAL A 30 -13.56 1.83 -5.00
CA VAL A 30 -14.44 1.42 -6.10
C VAL A 30 -15.57 0.52 -5.59
N ALA A 31 -15.24 -0.47 -4.76
CA ALA A 31 -16.23 -1.36 -4.18
C ALA A 31 -17.27 -0.60 -3.32
N LYS A 32 -16.81 0.35 -2.50
CA LYS A 32 -17.67 1.21 -1.68
C LYS A 32 -18.64 2.01 -2.55
N VAL A 33 -18.11 2.79 -3.49
CA VAL A 33 -18.94 3.68 -4.33
C VAL A 33 -19.93 2.88 -5.19
N ALA A 34 -19.48 1.76 -5.78
CA ALA A 34 -20.36 0.93 -6.61
C ALA A 34 -21.46 0.23 -5.80
N ALA A 35 -21.13 -0.31 -4.63
CA ALA A 35 -22.12 -0.96 -3.77
C ALA A 35 -23.14 0.06 -3.20
N GLU A 36 -22.68 1.24 -2.78
CA GLU A 36 -23.57 2.33 -2.33
C GLU A 36 -24.48 2.85 -3.46
N ALA A 37 -24.07 2.71 -4.72
CA ALA A 37 -24.90 2.97 -5.89
C ALA A 37 -25.86 1.81 -6.24
N GLY A 38 -25.92 0.76 -5.42
CA GLY A 38 -26.84 -0.37 -5.57
C GLY A 38 -26.35 -1.50 -6.49
N MET A 39 -25.09 -1.50 -6.90
CA MET A 39 -24.54 -2.59 -7.70
C MET A 39 -24.26 -3.83 -6.83
N ALA A 40 -24.50 -5.02 -7.37
CA ALA A 40 -23.93 -6.24 -6.80
C ALA A 40 -22.42 -6.24 -7.04
N VAL A 41 -21.62 -6.22 -5.97
CA VAL A 41 -20.15 -6.14 -6.04
C VAL A 41 -19.49 -7.34 -5.39
N THR A 42 -18.59 -8.00 -6.12
CA THR A 42 -17.69 -9.02 -5.60
C THR A 42 -16.25 -8.52 -5.63
N VAL A 43 -15.56 -8.57 -4.50
CA VAL A 43 -14.14 -8.21 -4.36
C VAL A 43 -13.33 -9.49 -4.18
N LEU A 44 -12.31 -9.69 -5.02
CA LEU A 44 -11.36 -10.80 -4.88
C LEU A 44 -10.10 -10.31 -4.18
N GLU A 45 -9.70 -10.99 -3.10
CA GLU A 45 -8.47 -10.73 -2.36
C GLU A 45 -7.67 -12.03 -2.20
N THR A 46 -6.38 -11.96 -2.55
CA THR A 46 -5.49 -13.13 -2.48
C THR A 46 -5.07 -13.45 -1.05
N GLY A 47 -4.92 -12.43 -0.19
CA GLY A 47 -4.56 -12.63 1.21
C GLY A 47 -5.76 -12.93 2.12
N ALA A 48 -5.46 -13.09 3.40
CA ALA A 48 -6.43 -13.28 4.46
C ALA A 48 -7.02 -11.94 4.95
N PHE A 49 -8.12 -12.03 5.70
CA PHE A 49 -8.51 -10.97 6.64
C PHE A 49 -7.74 -11.17 7.96
N VAL A 50 -6.95 -10.18 8.35
CA VAL A 50 -6.17 -10.20 9.60
C VAL A 50 -6.77 -9.14 10.54
N PRO A 51 -7.53 -9.53 11.58
CA PRO A 51 -8.10 -8.58 12.52
C PRO A 51 -7.03 -8.00 13.45
N PRO A 52 -7.24 -6.81 14.06
CA PRO A 52 -6.23 -6.17 14.92
C PRO A 52 -5.64 -7.06 16.04
N PRO A 53 -6.43 -7.86 16.79
CA PRO A 53 -5.86 -8.76 17.81
C PRO A 53 -4.92 -9.85 17.27
N ALA A 54 -5.01 -10.18 15.97
CA ALA A 54 -4.13 -11.12 15.30
C ALA A 54 -2.85 -10.47 14.75
N MET A 55 -2.72 -9.13 14.83
CA MET A 55 -1.52 -8.41 14.43
C MET A 55 -0.52 -8.42 15.59
N THR A 56 0.31 -9.44 15.68
CA THR A 56 1.12 -9.77 16.87
C THR A 56 2.33 -8.86 17.10
N GLN A 57 2.58 -7.91 16.20
CA GLN A 57 3.78 -7.05 16.22
C GLN A 57 5.11 -7.83 16.12
N ARG A 58 5.08 -9.12 15.78
CA ARG A 58 6.27 -9.94 15.49
C ARG A 58 6.59 -9.94 14.00
N GLU A 59 7.82 -9.56 13.62
CA GLU A 59 8.21 -9.42 12.21
C GLU A 59 8.13 -10.77 11.46
N GLU A 60 8.58 -11.83 12.08
CA GLU A 60 8.59 -13.21 11.59
C GLU A 60 7.18 -13.79 11.36
N GLU A 61 6.17 -13.28 12.05
CA GLU A 61 4.78 -13.69 11.87
C GLU A 61 4.04 -12.77 10.89
N MET A 62 4.25 -11.46 11.02
CA MET A 62 3.43 -10.47 10.31
C MET A 62 3.93 -10.18 8.90
N LEU A 63 5.25 -10.20 8.64
CA LEU A 63 5.76 -9.96 7.28
C LEU A 63 5.25 -11.03 6.28
N PRO A 64 5.31 -12.35 6.57
CA PRO A 64 4.77 -13.37 5.66
C PRO A 64 3.26 -13.28 5.42
N GLN A 65 2.51 -12.76 6.40
CA GLN A 65 1.07 -12.57 6.33
C GLN A 65 0.70 -11.35 5.49
N LEU A 66 1.28 -10.20 5.79
CA LEU A 66 0.90 -8.89 5.24
C LEU A 66 1.58 -8.52 3.92
N LEU A 67 2.69 -9.18 3.57
CA LEU A 67 3.48 -8.84 2.38
C LEU A 67 3.57 -10.01 1.40
N TRP A 68 3.63 -9.67 0.12
CA TRP A 68 4.04 -10.60 -0.94
C TRP A 68 5.47 -11.08 -0.70
N ALA A 69 5.71 -12.38 -0.90
CA ALA A 69 6.98 -13.04 -0.61
C ALA A 69 7.57 -12.75 0.79
N GLY A 70 6.72 -12.41 1.78
CA GLY A 70 7.17 -12.02 3.12
C GLY A 70 8.03 -10.77 3.16
N GLY A 71 7.89 -9.88 2.17
CA GLY A 71 8.75 -8.70 2.01
C GLY A 71 10.03 -8.96 1.22
N GLY A 72 10.28 -10.19 0.78
CA GLY A 72 11.46 -10.57 0.00
C GLY A 72 11.33 -10.34 -1.52
N GLN A 73 10.25 -9.72 -2.00
CA GLN A 73 10.06 -9.50 -3.43
C GLN A 73 11.05 -8.45 -3.96
N THR A 74 11.73 -8.76 -5.08
CA THR A 74 12.70 -7.87 -5.71
C THR A 74 12.53 -7.78 -7.22
N SER A 75 13.20 -6.81 -7.85
CA SER A 75 13.52 -6.87 -9.27
C SER A 75 14.36 -8.12 -9.59
N THR A 76 14.38 -8.55 -10.85
CA THR A 76 15.12 -9.74 -11.30
C THR A 76 16.61 -9.67 -10.98
N ASN A 77 17.22 -8.49 -11.11
CA ASN A 77 18.63 -8.23 -10.75
C ASN A 77 18.85 -7.97 -9.25
N ARG A 78 17.79 -8.06 -8.43
CA ARG A 78 17.80 -7.79 -6.97
C ARG A 78 18.21 -6.37 -6.57
N GLY A 79 18.30 -5.43 -7.52
CA GLY A 79 18.67 -4.05 -7.25
C GLY A 79 17.61 -3.23 -6.51
N VAL A 80 16.34 -3.65 -6.58
CA VAL A 80 15.22 -2.98 -5.90
C VAL A 80 14.37 -4.02 -5.18
N LYS A 81 14.06 -3.76 -3.90
CA LYS A 81 13.07 -4.50 -3.12
C LYS A 81 11.70 -3.82 -3.24
N ILE A 82 10.64 -4.61 -3.44
CA ILE A 82 9.26 -4.13 -3.60
C ILE A 82 8.41 -4.63 -2.43
N HIS A 83 8.01 -3.71 -1.55
CA HIS A 83 7.07 -4.02 -0.47
C HIS A 83 5.63 -3.86 -0.96
N GLN A 84 4.99 -4.98 -1.29
CA GLN A 84 3.60 -5.01 -1.73
C GLN A 84 2.73 -5.71 -0.69
N GLY A 85 1.64 -5.06 -0.29
CA GLY A 85 0.69 -5.61 0.67
C GLY A 85 -0.16 -6.75 0.09
N LYS A 86 -0.58 -7.65 0.98
CA LYS A 86 -1.41 -8.83 0.71
C LYS A 86 -2.38 -9.02 1.87
N GLY A 87 -3.67 -9.17 1.59
CA GLY A 87 -4.73 -9.28 2.61
C GLY A 87 -5.79 -8.21 2.46
N VAL A 88 -6.89 -8.37 3.20
CA VAL A 88 -8.04 -7.46 3.12
C VAL A 88 -7.63 -6.04 3.55
N GLY A 89 -7.55 -5.11 2.60
CA GLY A 89 -7.00 -3.76 2.79
C GLY A 89 -5.66 -3.50 2.07
N GLY A 90 -5.00 -4.55 1.56
CA GLY A 90 -3.78 -4.47 0.77
C GLY A 90 -2.63 -3.73 1.47
N SER A 91 -1.88 -2.91 0.73
CA SER A 91 -0.76 -2.13 1.30
C SER A 91 -1.19 -1.11 2.36
N THR A 92 -2.48 -0.82 2.51
CA THR A 92 -2.94 0.05 3.60
C THR A 92 -2.85 -0.62 4.96
N LEU A 93 -2.68 -1.95 5.04
CA LEU A 93 -2.48 -2.65 6.31
C LEU A 93 -1.10 -2.38 6.94
N HIS A 94 -0.07 -2.29 6.10
CA HIS A 94 1.33 -2.19 6.55
C HIS A 94 1.99 -0.84 6.23
N ASN A 95 1.35 0.09 5.53
CA ASN A 95 1.99 1.40 5.32
C ASN A 95 2.16 2.16 6.65
N ILE A 96 2.82 3.31 6.61
CA ILE A 96 3.12 4.16 7.78
C ILE A 96 2.10 5.28 8.00
N ASN A 97 0.91 5.20 7.39
CA ASN A 97 -0.18 6.18 7.49
C ASN A 97 0.09 7.58 6.91
N LEU A 98 1.20 7.78 6.23
CA LEU A 98 1.52 9.09 5.65
C LEU A 98 0.51 9.49 4.57
N CYS A 99 -0.04 10.69 4.68
CA CYS A 99 -1.00 11.26 3.74
C CYS A 99 -0.44 12.57 3.17
N LYS A 100 -0.28 12.64 1.84
CA LYS A 100 0.20 13.83 1.15
C LYS A 100 -0.58 14.01 -0.15
N ARG A 101 -1.10 15.22 -0.38
CA ARG A 101 -1.71 15.58 -1.66
C ARG A 101 -0.64 15.64 -2.75
N LEU A 102 -1.01 15.31 -3.98
CA LEU A 102 -0.10 15.44 -5.12
C LEU A 102 0.21 16.94 -5.34
N PRO A 103 1.49 17.33 -5.49
CA PRO A 103 1.88 18.70 -5.77
C PRO A 103 1.11 19.28 -6.96
N GLU A 104 0.72 20.56 -6.85
CA GLU A 104 -0.08 21.24 -7.85
C GLU A 104 0.57 21.27 -9.25
N PRO A 105 1.89 21.52 -9.40
CA PRO A 105 2.52 21.46 -10.72
C PRO A 105 2.38 20.10 -11.42
N LEU A 106 2.46 19.00 -10.66
CA LEU A 106 2.27 17.65 -11.22
C LEU A 106 0.82 17.39 -11.61
N ARG A 107 -0.15 17.84 -10.80
CA ARG A 107 -1.57 17.74 -11.16
C ARG A 107 -1.87 18.55 -12.42
N ALA A 108 -1.32 19.76 -12.53
CA ALA A 108 -1.49 20.61 -13.69
C ALA A 108 -0.90 19.96 -14.96
N GLU A 109 0.31 19.40 -14.89
CA GLU A 109 0.93 18.62 -15.99
C GLU A 109 0.00 17.47 -16.41
N TRP A 110 -0.48 16.67 -15.45
CA TRP A 110 -1.31 15.51 -15.78
C TRP A 110 -2.64 15.89 -16.42
N SER A 111 -3.30 16.93 -15.91
CA SER A 111 -4.54 17.43 -16.48
C SER A 111 -4.34 17.99 -17.90
N LYS A 112 -3.22 18.65 -18.18
CA LYS A 112 -2.93 19.26 -19.49
C LYS A 112 -2.41 18.25 -20.53
N GLU A 113 -1.50 17.37 -20.11
CA GLU A 113 -0.63 16.60 -21.02
C GLU A 113 -0.83 15.08 -20.94
N ARG A 114 -1.46 14.56 -19.87
CA ARG A 114 -1.57 13.10 -19.63
C ARG A 114 -3.00 12.57 -19.69
N GLY A 115 -3.90 13.26 -20.38
CA GLY A 115 -5.28 12.81 -20.61
C GLY A 115 -6.23 12.98 -19.42
N LEU A 116 -5.81 13.62 -18.32
CA LEU A 116 -6.66 13.86 -17.14
C LEU A 116 -7.41 15.20 -17.20
N LYS A 117 -7.77 15.68 -18.40
CA LYS A 117 -8.52 16.95 -18.60
C LYS A 117 -9.85 16.99 -17.85
N HIS A 118 -10.46 15.83 -17.60
CA HIS A 118 -11.70 15.66 -16.82
C HIS A 118 -11.50 15.82 -15.30
N LEU A 119 -10.26 15.97 -14.83
CA LEU A 119 -9.91 16.26 -13.44
C LEU A 119 -9.28 17.66 -13.33
N PRO A 120 -10.09 18.74 -13.38
CA PRO A 120 -9.60 20.09 -13.13
C PRO A 120 -9.14 20.25 -11.66
N PRO A 121 -8.39 21.31 -11.32
CA PRO A 121 -7.90 21.54 -9.95
C PRO A 121 -8.99 21.46 -8.87
N SER A 122 -10.18 22.00 -9.14
CA SER A 122 -11.33 21.95 -8.22
C SER A 122 -11.81 20.52 -7.95
N ARG A 123 -11.81 19.64 -8.97
CA ARG A 123 -12.21 18.24 -8.82
C ARG A 123 -11.20 17.47 -7.99
N TRP A 124 -9.90 17.73 -8.16
CA TRP A 124 -8.87 17.16 -7.30
C TRP A 124 -9.07 17.55 -5.84
N THR A 125 -9.27 18.84 -5.55
CA THR A 125 -9.52 19.33 -4.19
C THR A 125 -10.74 18.66 -3.58
N TYR A 126 -11.86 18.63 -4.29
CA TYR A 126 -13.09 17.96 -3.82
C TYR A 126 -12.90 16.46 -3.52
N LEU A 127 -12.10 15.75 -4.32
CA LEU A 127 -11.79 14.33 -4.07
C LEU A 127 -10.85 14.17 -2.88
N TYR A 128 -9.84 15.03 -2.72
CA TYR A 128 -8.96 15.01 -1.55
C TYR A 128 -9.73 15.27 -0.27
N ASP A 129 -10.56 16.32 -0.23
CA ASP A 129 -11.32 16.69 0.98
C ASP A 129 -12.22 15.55 1.44
N GLN A 130 -12.89 14.85 0.51
CA GLN A 130 -13.72 13.68 0.83
C GLN A 130 -12.90 12.51 1.38
N VAL A 131 -11.78 12.18 0.73
CA VAL A 131 -10.95 11.03 1.16
C VAL A 131 -10.25 11.33 2.48
N GLU A 132 -9.76 12.56 2.66
CA GLU A 132 -9.12 12.99 3.90
C GLU A 132 -10.11 13.03 5.07
N SER A 133 -11.34 13.48 4.82
CA SER A 133 -12.43 13.39 5.81
C SER A 133 -12.77 11.95 6.16
N LEU A 134 -12.97 11.08 5.17
CA LEU A 134 -13.28 9.65 5.38
C LEU A 134 -12.16 8.90 6.13
N LEU A 135 -10.89 9.25 5.89
CA LEU A 135 -9.76 8.60 6.53
C LEU A 135 -9.33 9.31 7.84
N GLU A 136 -10.02 10.38 8.22
CA GLU A 136 -9.68 11.24 9.36
C GLU A 136 -8.20 11.67 9.32
N VAL A 137 -7.80 12.30 8.22
CA VAL A 137 -6.43 12.79 8.04
C VAL A 137 -6.20 14.05 8.87
N SER A 138 -5.17 14.04 9.70
CA SER A 138 -4.74 15.20 10.48
C SER A 138 -3.22 15.30 10.55
N THR A 139 -2.71 16.51 10.76
CA THR A 139 -1.29 16.73 11.08
C THR A 139 -0.96 16.07 12.41
N VAL A 140 0.18 15.39 12.49
CA VAL A 140 0.66 14.82 13.76
C VAL A 140 1.16 15.97 14.64
N PRO A 141 0.62 16.15 15.86
CA PRO A 141 1.07 17.21 16.77
C PRO A 141 2.56 17.08 17.09
N GLU A 142 3.26 18.21 17.22
CA GLU A 142 4.70 18.24 17.53
C GLU A 142 5.03 17.47 18.82
N SER A 143 4.13 17.50 19.81
CA SER A 143 4.26 16.74 21.05
C SER A 143 4.30 15.22 20.87
N GLU A 144 3.88 14.71 19.72
CA GLU A 144 3.86 13.28 19.38
C GLU A 144 4.97 12.90 18.38
N TRP A 145 5.84 13.85 18.00
CA TRP A 145 6.95 13.55 17.11
C TRP A 145 7.97 12.64 17.79
N SER A 146 8.29 11.53 17.11
CA SER A 146 9.22 10.55 17.64
C SER A 146 10.66 11.05 17.61
N ARG A 147 11.51 10.48 18.48
CA ARG A 147 12.89 10.96 18.70
C ARG A 147 13.71 11.07 17.42
N HIS A 148 13.62 10.09 16.53
CA HIS A 148 14.36 10.09 15.27
C HIS A 148 13.89 11.19 14.31
N ASN A 149 12.62 11.60 14.36
CA ASN A 149 12.11 12.73 13.57
C ASN A 149 12.58 14.08 14.15
N LEU A 150 12.64 14.22 15.47
CA LEU A 150 13.22 15.41 16.12
C LEU A 150 14.72 15.59 15.81
N ILE A 151 15.46 14.49 15.67
CA ILE A 151 16.86 14.53 15.23
C ILE A 151 16.97 15.02 13.78
N LEU A 152 16.08 14.56 12.89
CA LEU A 152 16.02 15.07 11.51
C LEU A 152 15.70 16.56 11.48
N GLN A 153 14.71 17.00 12.26
CA GLN A 153 14.36 18.42 12.41
C GLN A 153 15.57 19.25 12.85
N LYS A 154 16.25 18.85 13.93
CA LYS A 154 17.46 19.52 14.43
C LYS A 154 18.55 19.61 13.35
N GLY A 155 18.71 18.57 12.54
CA GLY A 155 19.61 18.57 11.38
C GLY A 155 19.23 19.61 10.33
N CYS A 156 17.94 19.67 9.97
CA CYS A 156 17.41 20.67 9.05
C CYS A 156 17.61 22.10 9.57
N ASP A 157 17.28 22.35 10.83
CA ASP A 157 17.40 23.68 11.46
C ASP A 157 18.86 24.17 11.42
N LYS A 158 19.81 23.30 11.78
CA LYS A 158 21.25 23.63 11.76
C LYS A 158 21.76 23.96 10.36
N LEU A 159 21.20 23.34 9.33
CA LEU A 159 21.59 23.55 7.93
C LEU A 159 20.77 24.65 7.24
N GLY A 160 19.76 25.23 7.90
CA GLY A 160 18.82 26.14 7.27
C GLY A 160 17.98 25.49 6.17
N TRP A 161 17.71 24.19 6.28
CA TRP A 161 16.96 23.42 5.28
C TRP A 161 15.46 23.43 5.55
N ARG A 162 14.66 23.37 4.48
CA ARG A 162 13.20 23.29 4.58
C ARG A 162 12.74 21.91 5.06
N GLY A 163 11.81 21.89 6.02
CA GLY A 163 11.14 20.69 6.52
C GLY A 163 9.86 21.03 7.27
N GLY A 164 9.08 20.01 7.64
CA GLY A 164 7.81 20.25 8.35
C GLY A 164 7.14 18.98 8.88
N GLY A 165 6.07 19.21 9.65
CA GLY A 165 5.22 18.15 10.18
C GLY A 165 4.44 17.43 9.08
N LEU A 166 4.23 16.13 9.28
CA LEU A 166 3.50 15.28 8.33
C LEU A 166 2.07 14.97 8.81
N ALA A 167 1.17 14.78 7.84
CA ALA A 167 -0.21 14.39 8.09
C ALA A 167 -0.41 12.88 7.96
N HIS A 168 -1.26 12.33 8.81
CA HIS A 168 -1.54 10.90 8.84
C HIS A 168 -3.02 10.58 9.04
N ASN A 169 -3.45 9.42 8.56
CA ASN A 169 -4.78 8.87 8.80
C ASN A 169 -4.78 7.91 10.01
N ARG A 170 -5.10 8.42 11.20
CA ARG A 170 -5.10 7.65 12.45
C ARG A 170 -6.09 8.20 13.48
N THR A 171 -6.62 7.32 14.33
CA THR A 171 -7.53 7.68 15.42
C THR A 171 -7.20 6.85 16.65
N GLY A 172 -6.98 7.48 17.80
CA GLY A 172 -6.63 6.76 19.04
C GLY A 172 -5.24 6.08 19.01
N CYS A 173 -4.29 6.66 18.28
CA CYS A 173 -2.94 6.10 18.20
C CYS A 173 -2.20 6.25 19.53
N ILE A 174 -1.59 5.15 19.99
CA ILE A 174 -0.77 5.15 21.21
C ILE A 174 0.74 5.29 20.94
N GLY A 175 1.13 5.58 19.69
CA GLY A 175 2.54 5.69 19.30
C GLY A 175 3.33 4.37 19.42
N SER A 176 2.69 3.21 19.20
CA SER A 176 3.33 1.91 19.41
C SER A 176 4.55 1.67 18.53
N GLY A 177 4.59 2.28 17.34
CA GLY A 177 5.68 2.11 16.41
C GLY A 177 5.70 0.74 15.72
N PHE A 178 4.56 0.12 15.43
CA PHE A 178 4.53 -1.16 14.68
C PHE A 178 3.68 -1.07 13.41
N CYS A 179 3.54 0.13 12.84
CA CYS A 179 2.65 0.36 11.68
C CYS A 179 2.96 -0.55 10.49
N LEU A 180 4.22 -0.93 10.29
CA LEU A 180 4.67 -1.85 9.22
C LEU A 180 4.22 -3.31 9.41
N LEU A 181 3.79 -3.68 10.61
CA LEU A 181 3.38 -5.04 10.97
C LEU A 181 1.87 -5.12 11.22
N GLY A 182 1.12 -4.09 10.80
CA GLY A 182 -0.28 -3.94 11.16
C GLY A 182 -0.46 -3.33 12.56
N CYS A 183 -1.58 -2.63 12.74
CA CYS A 183 -1.87 -1.97 14.02
C CYS A 183 -2.76 -2.86 14.89
N THR A 184 -2.19 -3.46 15.92
CA THR A 184 -2.94 -4.28 16.89
C THR A 184 -4.01 -3.49 17.66
N PHE A 185 -3.80 -2.18 17.82
CA PHE A 185 -4.69 -1.27 18.54
C PHE A 185 -5.83 -0.69 17.69
N ASP A 186 -5.96 -1.14 16.43
CA ASP A 186 -6.94 -0.61 15.47
C ASP A 186 -6.89 0.92 15.24
N ALA A 187 -5.79 1.57 15.63
CA ALA A 187 -5.64 3.03 15.52
C ALA A 187 -5.36 3.51 14.08
N LYS A 188 -5.07 2.56 13.20
CA LYS A 188 -4.70 2.80 11.80
C LYS A 188 -5.95 2.89 10.94
N ASN A 189 -6.23 4.06 10.36
CA ASN A 189 -7.37 4.26 9.46
C ASN A 189 -7.11 3.72 8.05
N ASN A 190 -6.92 2.41 7.95
CA ASN A 190 -6.68 1.69 6.71
C ASN A 190 -7.99 1.38 5.96
N ALA A 191 -7.87 0.80 4.75
CA ALA A 191 -9.02 0.46 3.92
C ALA A 191 -9.96 -0.58 4.56
N ALA A 192 -9.42 -1.55 5.31
CA ALA A 192 -10.23 -2.55 6.01
C ALA A 192 -11.06 -1.97 7.16
N LYS A 193 -10.55 -0.92 7.80
CA LYS A 193 -11.26 -0.20 8.88
C LYS A 193 -12.26 0.83 8.35
N MET A 194 -11.83 1.71 7.42
CA MET A 194 -12.63 2.89 7.07
C MET A 194 -13.49 2.72 5.80
N VAL A 195 -13.03 1.92 4.84
CA VAL A 195 -13.59 1.94 3.48
C VAL A 195 -14.42 0.70 3.17
N LEU A 196 -13.90 -0.49 3.50
CA LEU A 196 -14.58 -1.76 3.24
C LEU A 196 -15.85 -1.99 4.09
N PRO A 197 -15.94 -1.56 5.36
CA PRO A 197 -17.16 -1.79 6.13
C PRO A 197 -18.41 -1.09 5.58
N PRO A 198 -18.36 0.19 5.14
CA PRO A 198 -19.45 0.79 4.38
C PRO A 198 -19.83 0.00 3.11
N ALA A 199 -18.84 -0.45 2.32
CA ALA A 199 -19.08 -1.26 1.13
C ALA A 199 -19.83 -2.56 1.46
N ILE A 200 -19.40 -3.24 2.52
CA ILE A 200 -20.03 -4.48 3.02
C ILE A 200 -21.47 -4.22 3.48
N ARG A 201 -21.73 -3.12 4.21
CA ARG A 201 -23.09 -2.73 4.61
C ARG A 201 -23.99 -2.44 3.41
N ALA A 202 -23.42 -1.88 2.35
CA ALA A 202 -24.12 -1.66 1.08
C ALA A 202 -24.27 -2.92 0.20
N GLY A 203 -23.82 -4.09 0.68
CA GLY A 203 -24.03 -5.38 0.00
C GLY A 203 -22.80 -5.96 -0.70
N ALA A 204 -21.65 -5.28 -0.69
CA ALA A 204 -20.42 -5.84 -1.26
C ALA A 204 -19.99 -7.13 -0.54
N GLN A 205 -19.53 -8.09 -1.32
CA GLN A 205 -18.96 -9.36 -0.84
C GLN A 205 -17.46 -9.40 -1.13
N ILE A 206 -16.67 -9.91 -0.18
CA ILE A 206 -15.21 -10.05 -0.32
C ILE A 206 -14.86 -11.52 -0.21
N LEU A 207 -14.21 -12.08 -1.22
CA LEU A 207 -13.64 -13.44 -1.19
C LEU A 207 -12.14 -13.34 -0.92
N THR A 208 -11.73 -13.82 0.24
CA THR A 208 -10.32 -13.95 0.65
C THR A 208 -9.74 -15.28 0.17
N HIS A 209 -8.41 -15.39 0.17
CA HIS A 209 -7.70 -16.57 -0.37
C HIS A 209 -8.06 -16.88 -1.83
N CYS A 210 -8.49 -15.87 -2.58
CA CYS A 210 -8.94 -16.01 -3.96
C CYS A 210 -8.07 -15.12 -4.86
N GLN A 211 -7.23 -15.76 -5.68
CA GLN A 211 -6.30 -15.07 -6.56
C GLN A 211 -6.85 -15.04 -7.98
N ALA A 212 -7.16 -13.86 -8.50
CA ALA A 212 -7.48 -13.71 -9.91
C ALA A 212 -6.29 -14.11 -10.80
N VAL A 213 -6.54 -15.02 -11.74
CA VAL A 213 -5.53 -15.56 -12.64
C VAL A 213 -5.62 -14.89 -14.00
N ARG A 214 -6.81 -14.85 -14.60
CA ARG A 214 -7.07 -14.29 -15.93
C ARG A 214 -8.45 -13.63 -16.02
N LEU A 215 -8.58 -12.72 -16.98
CA LEU A 215 -9.85 -12.21 -17.46
C LEU A 215 -10.32 -13.08 -18.63
N ARG A 216 -11.59 -13.41 -18.63
CA ARG A 216 -12.27 -13.94 -19.82
C ARG A 216 -12.83 -12.76 -20.60
N HIS A 217 -12.50 -12.66 -21.88
CA HIS A 217 -12.97 -11.59 -22.74
C HIS A 217 -13.18 -12.08 -24.17
N ALA A 218 -14.07 -11.39 -24.88
CA ALA A 218 -14.35 -11.59 -26.29
C ALA A 218 -14.23 -10.25 -27.02
N GLY A 219 -13.18 -10.11 -27.83
CA GLY A 219 -12.84 -8.84 -28.49
C GLY A 219 -12.58 -7.74 -27.46
N GLN A 220 -13.44 -6.71 -27.45
CA GLN A 220 -13.32 -5.57 -26.53
C GLN A 220 -14.19 -5.71 -25.26
N ARG A 221 -14.90 -6.83 -25.09
CA ARG A 221 -15.84 -7.04 -23.98
C ARG A 221 -15.29 -8.04 -22.98
N VAL A 222 -15.24 -7.66 -21.70
CA VAL A 222 -15.00 -8.59 -20.60
C VAL A 222 -16.25 -9.44 -20.34
N LEU A 223 -16.03 -10.72 -20.06
CA LEU A 223 -17.07 -11.71 -19.71
C LEU A 223 -17.00 -12.07 -18.22
N GLY A 224 -15.80 -12.02 -17.63
CA GLY A 224 -15.62 -12.42 -16.26
C GLY A 224 -14.16 -12.60 -15.85
N VAL A 225 -13.97 -13.25 -14.71
CA VAL A 225 -12.66 -13.52 -14.11
C VAL A 225 -12.54 -15.01 -13.76
N GLU A 226 -11.41 -15.60 -14.12
CA GLU A 226 -10.97 -16.90 -13.62
C GLU A 226 -10.04 -16.67 -12.43
N ALA A 227 -10.35 -17.30 -11.29
CA ALA A 227 -9.58 -17.18 -10.07
C ALA A 227 -9.26 -18.55 -9.48
N ALA A 228 -8.10 -18.65 -8.81
CA ALA A 228 -7.67 -19.83 -8.07
C ALA A 228 -7.87 -19.59 -6.57
N VAL A 229 -8.44 -20.57 -5.89
CA VAL A 229 -8.51 -20.59 -4.44
C VAL A 229 -7.21 -21.17 -3.89
N LEU A 230 -6.60 -20.47 -2.96
CA LEU A 230 -5.33 -20.86 -2.35
C LEU A 230 -5.57 -21.42 -0.95
N ASP A 231 -4.92 -22.54 -0.64
CA ASP A 231 -4.88 -23.05 0.73
C ASP A 231 -4.25 -21.98 1.67
N PRO A 232 -4.89 -21.64 2.80
CA PRO A 232 -4.41 -20.58 3.69
C PRO A 232 -2.99 -20.78 4.23
N PHE A 233 -2.55 -22.04 4.38
CA PHE A 233 -1.27 -22.39 4.99
C PHE A 233 -0.17 -22.62 3.94
N THR A 234 -0.40 -23.58 3.05
CA THR A 234 0.55 -24.02 2.01
C THR A 234 0.59 -23.08 0.82
N ARG A 235 -0.44 -22.25 0.63
CA ARG A 235 -0.60 -21.30 -0.49
C ARG A 235 -0.67 -21.97 -1.87
N LYS A 236 -0.87 -23.28 -1.90
CA LYS A 236 -1.06 -24.04 -3.13
C LYS A 236 -2.50 -23.86 -3.62
N PRO A 237 -2.76 -23.87 -4.94
CA PRO A 237 -4.11 -23.92 -5.47
C PRO A 237 -4.84 -25.18 -4.97
N ILE A 238 -6.08 -25.01 -4.51
CA ILE A 238 -6.95 -26.11 -4.04
C ILE A 238 -8.30 -26.17 -4.77
N GLY A 239 -8.58 -25.20 -5.64
CA GLY A 239 -9.77 -25.19 -6.46
C GLY A 239 -9.91 -23.88 -7.22
N GLU A 240 -11.05 -23.71 -7.87
CA GLU A 240 -11.29 -22.63 -8.83
C GLU A 240 -12.56 -21.86 -8.50
N VAL A 241 -12.54 -20.57 -8.78
CA VAL A 241 -13.70 -19.68 -8.71
C VAL A 241 -13.84 -18.98 -10.06
N TYR A 242 -15.07 -18.99 -10.61
CA TYR A 242 -15.44 -18.32 -11.84
C TYR A 242 -16.38 -17.16 -11.52
N ILE A 243 -15.99 -15.94 -11.89
CA ILE A 243 -16.83 -14.76 -11.73
C ILE A 243 -17.44 -14.38 -13.08
N GLU A 244 -18.75 -14.47 -13.22
CA GLU A 244 -19.49 -13.89 -14.33
C GLU A 244 -19.79 -12.43 -14.03
N SER A 245 -19.18 -11.51 -14.79
CA SER A 245 -19.37 -10.08 -14.55
C SER A 245 -19.22 -9.25 -15.82
N PRO A 246 -20.18 -8.36 -16.13
CA PRO A 246 -20.08 -7.47 -17.28
C PRO A 246 -19.05 -6.36 -17.08
N LYS A 247 -18.58 -6.12 -15.84
CA LYS A 247 -17.58 -5.11 -15.50
C LYS A 247 -16.51 -5.70 -14.59
N VAL A 248 -15.25 -5.36 -14.85
CA VAL A 248 -14.12 -5.75 -13.98
C VAL A 248 -13.27 -4.53 -13.69
N CYS A 249 -13.02 -4.26 -12.41
CA CYS A 249 -12.06 -3.24 -11.97
C CYS A 249 -10.77 -3.92 -11.52
N LEU A 250 -9.67 -3.62 -12.21
CA LEU A 250 -8.34 -4.10 -11.82
C LEU A 250 -7.71 -3.16 -10.79
N SER A 251 -7.56 -3.64 -9.56
CA SER A 251 -6.92 -2.94 -8.43
C SER A 251 -5.85 -3.82 -7.76
N ALA A 252 -5.22 -4.70 -8.54
CA ALA A 252 -4.31 -5.74 -8.08
C ALA A 252 -2.84 -5.25 -7.89
N SER A 253 -2.66 -3.98 -7.53
CA SER A 253 -1.36 -3.25 -7.49
C SER A 253 -0.76 -2.89 -8.86
N ALA A 254 0.27 -2.04 -8.83
CA ALA A 254 1.04 -1.63 -10.01
C ALA A 254 1.75 -2.79 -10.72
N THR A 255 1.97 -3.93 -10.05
CA THR A 255 2.61 -5.11 -10.62
C THR A 255 1.62 -6.24 -10.90
N GLY A 256 0.61 -6.44 -10.05
CA GLY A 256 -0.36 -7.52 -10.24
C GLY A 256 -1.39 -7.23 -11.33
N THR A 257 -1.81 -5.97 -11.49
CA THR A 257 -2.71 -5.55 -12.57
C THR A 257 -2.13 -5.85 -13.97
N PRO A 258 -0.91 -5.38 -14.34
CA PRO A 258 -0.34 -5.73 -15.64
C PRO A 258 -0.08 -7.23 -15.79
N ALA A 259 0.30 -7.93 -14.72
CA ALA A 259 0.48 -9.39 -14.79
C ALA A 259 -0.82 -10.14 -15.15
N ILE A 260 -1.97 -9.71 -14.62
CA ILE A 260 -3.28 -10.26 -15.01
C ILE A 260 -3.58 -9.93 -16.48
N LEU A 261 -3.42 -8.67 -16.90
CA LEU A 261 -3.69 -8.24 -18.27
C LEU A 261 -2.85 -9.04 -19.29
N LEU A 262 -1.55 -9.18 -19.04
CA LEU A 262 -0.63 -9.94 -19.89
C LEU A 262 -1.01 -11.42 -19.99
N ARG A 263 -1.29 -12.09 -18.86
CA ARG A 263 -1.76 -13.50 -18.87
C ARG A 263 -3.10 -13.68 -19.58
N SER A 264 -3.94 -12.64 -19.56
CA SER A 264 -5.26 -12.64 -20.19
C SER A 264 -5.21 -12.26 -21.67
N LYS A 265 -4.05 -11.84 -22.19
CA LYS A 265 -3.88 -11.35 -23.57
C LYS A 265 -4.91 -10.27 -23.93
N VAL A 266 -5.17 -9.35 -23.01
CA VAL A 266 -6.02 -8.18 -23.30
C VAL A 266 -5.33 -7.35 -24.39
N PRO A 267 -6.04 -6.90 -25.44
CA PRO A 267 -5.45 -6.03 -26.46
C PRO A 267 -4.82 -4.77 -25.84
N ASP A 268 -3.56 -4.53 -26.17
CA ASP A 268 -2.78 -3.37 -25.71
C ASP A 268 -2.19 -2.61 -26.90
N PRO A 269 -3.01 -1.80 -27.61
CA PRO A 269 -2.54 -1.04 -28.77
C PRO A 269 -1.47 0.01 -28.41
N GLY A 270 -1.37 0.40 -27.13
CA GLY A 270 -0.35 1.33 -26.65
C GLY A 270 0.97 0.66 -26.30
N ASN A 271 1.00 -0.67 -26.16
CA ASN A 271 2.16 -1.42 -25.67
C ASN A 271 2.69 -0.92 -24.31
N GLU A 272 1.80 -0.43 -23.45
CA GLU A 272 2.14 0.19 -22.17
C GLU A 272 2.04 -0.80 -20.99
N THR A 273 1.31 -1.92 -21.18
CA THR A 273 1.02 -2.90 -20.14
C THR A 273 2.29 -3.58 -19.65
N GLY A 274 2.70 -3.21 -18.43
CA GLY A 274 3.92 -3.74 -17.81
C GLY A 274 5.21 -3.02 -18.21
N ASN A 275 5.16 -2.05 -19.11
CA ASN A 275 6.34 -1.35 -19.64
C ASN A 275 6.59 0.04 -19.01
N THR A 276 5.72 0.50 -18.10
CA THR A 276 5.73 1.87 -17.56
C THR A 276 5.86 1.97 -16.05
N LEU A 277 6.41 0.95 -15.39
CA LEU A 277 6.55 0.94 -13.93
C LEU A 277 7.32 2.17 -13.44
N ARG A 278 6.68 2.94 -12.55
CA ARG A 278 7.30 4.05 -11.81
C ARG A 278 7.33 3.70 -10.32
N ILE A 279 8.47 3.94 -9.69
CA ILE A 279 8.70 3.73 -8.26
C ILE A 279 9.49 4.91 -7.69
N HIS A 280 9.40 5.11 -6.37
CA HIS A 280 10.33 5.97 -5.64
C HIS A 280 11.44 5.09 -5.04
N PRO A 281 12.61 4.96 -5.68
CA PRO A 281 13.71 4.22 -5.09
C PRO A 281 14.16 4.94 -3.82
N ALA A 282 14.15 4.21 -2.70
CA ALA A 282 14.61 4.74 -1.42
C ALA A 282 16.06 4.30 -1.18
N LEU A 283 16.94 5.26 -0.93
CA LEU A 283 18.29 5.01 -0.43
C LEU A 283 18.28 5.23 1.08
N VAL A 284 18.82 4.26 1.82
CA VAL A 284 18.89 4.34 3.29
C VAL A 284 20.29 4.80 3.67
N ALA A 285 20.36 5.92 4.39
CA ALA A 285 21.54 6.34 5.12
C ALA A 285 21.30 6.07 6.62
N ALA A 286 22.24 5.37 7.25
CA ALA A 286 22.22 5.07 8.68
C ALA A 286 23.46 5.65 9.34
N GLY A 287 23.33 6.03 10.62
CA GLY A 287 24.43 6.55 11.42
C GLY A 287 24.30 6.07 12.87
N GLU A 288 25.43 6.03 13.56
CA GLU A 288 25.49 5.82 15.00
C GLU A 288 25.38 7.19 15.69
N PHE A 289 24.62 7.26 16.77
CA PHE A 289 24.36 8.50 17.50
C PHE A 289 24.89 8.38 18.93
N ASP A 290 25.37 9.50 19.49
CA ASP A 290 25.88 9.56 20.87
C ASP A 290 24.77 9.36 21.92
N GLU A 291 23.50 9.37 21.49
CA GLU A 291 22.33 9.13 22.31
C GLU A 291 21.52 7.94 21.80
N PRO A 292 20.79 7.22 22.69
CA PRO A 292 19.93 6.12 22.26
C PRO A 292 18.82 6.59 21.29
N VAL A 293 18.78 5.99 20.09
CA VAL A 293 17.73 6.25 19.09
C VAL A 293 17.00 4.95 18.76
N ARG A 294 15.81 4.77 19.34
CA ARG A 294 14.93 3.65 18.99
C ARG A 294 14.18 3.97 17.70
N GLY A 295 14.74 3.53 16.57
CA GLY A 295 14.18 3.75 15.22
C GLY A 295 12.82 3.09 14.95
N TYR A 296 12.36 2.23 15.87
CA TYR A 296 11.04 1.60 15.86
C TYR A 296 10.06 2.20 16.88
N ALA A 297 10.45 3.18 17.67
CA ALA A 297 9.59 3.71 18.73
C ALA A 297 8.83 4.96 18.28
N GLY A 298 7.57 5.07 18.70
CA GLY A 298 6.74 6.24 18.44
C GLY A 298 6.10 6.21 17.06
N ILE A 299 5.51 7.35 16.71
CA ILE A 299 4.85 7.52 15.42
C ILE A 299 5.92 7.60 14.31
N PRO A 300 5.82 6.80 13.23
CA PRO A 300 6.77 6.85 12.11
C PRO A 300 6.56 8.10 11.25
N GLN A 301 7.65 8.62 10.69
CA GLN A 301 7.66 9.74 9.74
C GLN A 301 6.75 10.91 10.13
N THR A 302 6.97 11.49 11.30
CA THR A 302 6.21 12.66 11.76
C THR A 302 6.79 13.98 11.24
N PHE A 303 8.01 13.97 10.71
CA PHE A 303 8.70 15.11 10.12
C PHE A 303 9.33 14.72 8.78
N ASP A 304 9.32 15.64 7.82
CA ASP A 304 10.06 15.50 6.58
C ASP A 304 11.01 16.68 6.31
N CYS A 305 12.02 16.40 5.49
CA CYS A 305 12.87 17.42 4.88
C CYS A 305 12.53 17.52 3.39
N THR A 306 12.14 18.73 2.98
CA THR A 306 11.63 19.06 1.65
C THR A 306 12.58 19.96 0.86
N GLN A 307 13.79 20.21 1.39
CA GLN A 307 14.79 21.09 0.78
C GLN A 307 15.00 20.80 -0.71
N PHE A 308 15.08 19.52 -1.07
CA PHE A 308 15.36 19.04 -2.42
C PHE A 308 14.11 18.56 -3.18
N LEU A 309 12.91 18.88 -2.70
CA LEU A 309 11.66 18.67 -3.44
C LEU A 309 11.32 19.91 -4.28
N ASN A 310 11.90 19.99 -5.48
CA ASN A 310 11.63 21.03 -6.45
C ASN A 310 10.84 20.47 -7.66
N PHE A 311 9.59 20.92 -7.79
CA PHE A 311 8.71 20.51 -8.89
C PHE A 311 8.78 21.42 -10.11
N ASP A 312 9.47 22.56 -10.01
CA ASP A 312 9.64 23.51 -11.11
C ASP A 312 10.77 23.09 -12.07
N SER A 313 11.65 22.20 -11.63
CA SER A 313 12.68 21.60 -12.47
C SER A 313 12.16 20.36 -13.24
N PRO A 314 12.71 20.07 -14.44
CA PRO A 314 12.43 18.83 -15.16
C PRO A 314 12.67 17.59 -14.28
N ALA A 315 11.86 16.55 -14.46
CA ALA A 315 11.92 15.35 -13.64
C ALA A 315 13.25 14.59 -13.78
N GLU A 316 13.93 14.78 -14.90
CA GLU A 316 15.19 14.13 -15.28
C GLU A 316 16.41 14.77 -14.60
N GLN A 317 16.26 15.95 -13.99
CA GLN A 317 17.36 16.62 -13.31
C GLN A 317 17.65 15.94 -11.96
N LEU A 318 18.80 15.27 -11.88
CA LEU A 318 19.27 14.58 -10.68
C LEU A 318 19.35 15.53 -9.48
N GLY A 319 18.88 15.07 -8.31
CA GLY A 319 18.99 15.79 -7.04
C GLY A 319 17.88 16.82 -6.75
N ASN A 320 17.01 17.13 -7.70
CA ASN A 320 15.97 18.18 -7.53
C ASN A 320 14.59 17.65 -7.14
N ARG A 321 14.40 16.34 -6.97
CA ARG A 321 13.13 15.74 -6.48
C ARG A 321 13.38 14.68 -5.40
N THR A 322 14.31 14.99 -4.49
CA THR A 322 14.67 14.11 -3.38
C THR A 322 13.86 14.46 -2.15
N TRP A 323 13.20 13.46 -1.58
CA TRP A 323 12.49 13.58 -0.32
C TRP A 323 13.29 12.87 0.77
N ILE A 324 13.57 13.58 1.86
CA ILE A 324 14.30 13.02 2.99
C ILE A 324 13.30 12.84 4.12
N VAL A 325 13.13 11.59 4.54
CA VAL A 325 12.26 11.17 5.64
C VAL A 325 13.01 10.19 6.51
N THR A 326 12.58 10.04 7.75
CA THR A 326 13.15 9.03 8.63
C THR A 326 12.75 7.62 8.17
N ALA A 327 13.72 6.72 8.21
CA ALA A 327 13.47 5.30 7.99
C ALA A 327 12.98 4.67 9.28
N PHE A 328 11.94 3.85 9.16
CA PHE A 328 11.46 3.08 10.29
C PHE A 328 12.20 1.76 10.36
N ALA A 329 12.86 1.51 11.48
CA ALA A 329 13.89 0.51 11.59
C ALA A 329 13.53 -0.42 12.75
N HIS A 330 12.81 -1.52 12.48
CA HIS A 330 12.64 -2.63 13.42
C HIS A 330 13.84 -3.59 13.37
N PRO A 331 14.14 -4.34 14.44
CA PRO A 331 15.36 -5.13 14.53
C PRO A 331 15.60 -6.10 13.35
N ALA A 332 14.61 -6.91 12.96
CA ALA A 332 14.79 -7.90 11.89
C ALA A 332 14.85 -7.24 10.51
N GLY A 333 14.01 -6.23 10.27
CA GLY A 333 14.05 -5.39 9.07
C GLY A 333 15.42 -4.73 8.89
N THR A 334 15.95 -4.09 9.94
CA THR A 334 17.28 -3.49 9.95
C THR A 334 18.37 -4.53 9.71
N ALA A 335 18.33 -5.66 10.41
CA ALA A 335 19.28 -6.74 10.23
C ALA A 335 19.36 -7.22 8.76
N SER A 336 18.24 -7.24 8.04
CA SER A 336 18.19 -7.64 6.63
C SER A 336 18.82 -6.64 5.65
N MET A 337 19.02 -5.39 6.07
CA MET A 337 19.61 -4.32 5.25
C MET A 337 21.06 -4.02 5.64
N MET A 338 21.48 -4.42 6.84
CA MET A 338 22.83 -4.18 7.33
C MET A 338 23.86 -5.01 6.54
N PRO A 339 24.96 -4.41 6.08
CA PRO A 339 25.99 -5.11 5.31
C PRO A 339 26.78 -6.12 6.15
N GLY A 340 27.44 -7.08 5.49
CA GLY A 340 28.31 -8.06 6.16
C GLY A 340 27.58 -9.34 6.58
N PHE A 341 28.33 -10.27 7.18
CA PHE A 341 27.84 -11.59 7.59
C PHE A 341 28.56 -12.08 8.85
N GLY A 342 28.01 -13.08 9.53
CA GLY A 342 28.64 -13.73 10.68
C GLY A 342 28.94 -12.78 11.85
N ALA A 343 30.17 -12.83 12.37
CA ALA A 343 30.59 -12.02 13.52
C ALA A 343 30.47 -10.51 13.26
N LYS A 344 30.88 -10.03 12.09
CA LYS A 344 30.79 -8.61 11.74
C LYS A 344 29.34 -8.11 11.75
N HIS A 345 28.42 -8.88 11.18
CA HIS A 345 26.99 -8.53 11.21
C HIS A 345 26.45 -8.51 12.64
N ARG A 346 26.80 -9.52 13.45
CA ARG A 346 26.43 -9.58 14.88
C ARG A 346 26.93 -8.37 15.66
N GLU A 347 28.19 -7.97 15.46
CA GLU A 347 28.78 -6.79 16.11
C GLU A 347 28.04 -5.50 15.76
N MET A 348 27.63 -5.33 14.50
CA MET A 348 26.83 -4.17 14.13
C MET A 348 25.43 -4.20 14.73
N MET A 349 24.77 -5.37 14.72
CA MET A 349 23.44 -5.52 15.33
C MET A 349 23.48 -5.41 16.86
N ALA A 350 24.62 -5.70 17.51
CA ALA A 350 24.81 -5.46 18.93
C ALA A 350 24.83 -3.96 19.28
N ARG A 351 25.11 -3.07 18.31
CA ARG A 351 25.07 -1.60 18.50
C ARG A 351 23.69 -0.99 18.21
N TYR A 352 22.74 -1.78 17.74
CA TYR A 352 21.37 -1.34 17.49
C TYR A 352 20.53 -1.25 18.78
N SER A 353 21.00 -1.89 19.87
CA SER A 353 20.28 -2.06 21.14
C SER A 353 20.00 -0.77 21.91
#